data_AF-A0A935KRA5-F1
#
_entry.id   AF-A0A935KRA5-F1
#
_cell.length_a   1.000
_cell.length_b   1.000
_cell.length_c   1.000
_cell.angle_alpha   90.00
_cell.angle_beta   90.00
_cell.angle_gamma   90.00
#
_symmetry.space_group_name_H-M   'P 1'
#
loop_
_entity.id
_entity.type
_entity.pdbx_description
1 polymer ?
#
loop_
_entity_poly.entity_id
_entity_poly.type
_entity_poly.pdbx_seq_one_letter_code
_entity_poly.pdbx_strand_id
1 'polypeptide(L)'
;MELDDLLKGLLAVGYVLYQLYTAYKKHTEKKKPPRPRSARRVEPAAPRAPEPQPTAEGATPARPRPAAVLAALDPRDARRARLVEQTSRLLDRAQSLAETARVQRATYPFARVLEDQVVTGARSLLGRLAAPGSAEFVTFHEETLGELELIEAQLASFVAQRRDPALRARLGDADALALSCYRPVIGFAQAKGLELSSAYPATQLGGFDLSIWTGFIPTGLAPIFLPERFFEDVFWWPALAHEIGHDFLAATRGVDEGLRRQLGLPDEKIGTQPLQLGGAALSYDDVFRLFGGWFEELFCDVFGALMLGPAYGYAMAKHFAAPDNPRAIALVRFHVGGLSYDIHPPRHLRVLACAHLLERMGHERSGAELLEQWAEVHGDLPEHLLFRHDGGVIGLPLEPFAELALGLVDRLFDEQLDAMAGYRLIDIPGVGFGPHLEAETERVSAWLLAGQSPARADPRAVIAGAVLATRAAPAQASSILLLARAAIAAEGTFEHAVDAYSAQAATRAGEQQATGRAALREAFVLYTLLGQRAGLRGSRRPGDAPVPLHGAGHAPARWPQHALLPAPGVQAWRAARRRRPAMVDGRR
;
A
#
# COMPACT_ATOMS: atom_id res chain seq x y z
N MET A 1 -25.15 32.80 30.44
CA MET A 1 -24.14 32.09 29.64
C MET A 1 -23.02 31.76 30.60
N GLU A 2 -22.84 30.48 30.91
CA GLU A 2 -21.85 30.07 31.90
C GLU A 2 -20.44 30.30 31.34
N LEU A 3 -19.47 30.55 32.23
CA LEU A 3 -18.07 30.79 31.85
C LEU A 3 -17.52 29.64 30.96
N ASP A 4 -18.04 28.43 31.16
CA ASP A 4 -17.67 27.22 30.43
C ASP A 4 -18.12 27.23 28.95
N ASP A 5 -19.29 27.83 28.65
CA ASP A 5 -19.79 27.99 27.28
C ASP A 5 -19.01 29.05 26.52
N LEU A 6 -18.61 30.13 27.21
CA LEU A 6 -17.74 31.16 26.65
C LEU A 6 -16.36 30.57 26.31
N LEU A 7 -15.81 29.72 27.19
CA LEU A 7 -14.52 29.08 26.98
C LEU A 7 -14.55 28.10 25.80
N LYS A 8 -15.60 27.30 25.68
CA LYS A 8 -15.82 26.38 24.53
C LYS A 8 -15.95 27.15 23.21
N GLY A 9 -16.68 28.27 23.22
CA GLY A 9 -16.79 29.16 22.07
C GLY A 9 -15.45 29.74 21.63
N LEU A 10 -14.64 30.23 22.58
CA LEU A 10 -13.30 30.76 22.31
C LEU A 10 -12.33 29.69 21.77
N LEU A 11 -12.38 28.47 22.30
CA LEU A 11 -11.57 27.35 21.82
C LEU A 11 -11.97 26.92 20.41
N ALA A 12 -13.27 26.88 20.10
CA ALA A 12 -13.77 26.56 18.75
C ALA A 12 -13.32 27.62 17.72
N VAL A 13 -13.43 28.90 18.07
CA VAL A 13 -12.94 30.01 17.22
C VAL A 13 -11.42 29.94 17.05
N GLY A 14 -10.67 29.69 18.12
CA GLY A 14 -9.21 29.52 18.07
C GLY A 14 -8.78 28.37 17.17
N TYR A 15 -9.50 27.25 17.21
CA TYR A 15 -9.24 26.09 16.35
C TYR A 15 -9.52 26.38 14.86
N VAL A 16 -10.63 27.05 14.55
CA VAL A 16 -10.95 27.46 13.16
C VAL A 16 -9.90 28.44 12.63
N LEU A 17 -9.47 29.42 13.43
CA LEU A 17 -8.43 30.37 13.04
C LEU A 17 -7.07 29.67 12.83
N TYR A 18 -6.73 28.69 13.66
CA TYR A 18 -5.53 27.87 13.47
C TYR A 18 -5.57 27.09 12.15
N GLN A 19 -6.70 26.47 11.82
CA GLN A 19 -6.90 25.74 10.57
C GLN A 19 -6.76 26.66 9.35
N LEU A 20 -7.41 27.83 9.37
CA LEU A 20 -7.28 28.85 8.32
C LEU A 20 -5.84 29.35 8.18
N TYR A 21 -5.13 29.56 9.29
CA TYR A 21 -3.72 29.93 9.28
C TYR A 21 -2.83 28.84 8.67
N THR A 22 -3.04 27.56 9.01
CA THR A 22 -2.27 26.46 8.40
C THR A 22 -2.53 26.30 6.90
N ALA A 23 -3.78 26.48 6.45
CA ALA A 23 -4.13 26.48 5.04
C ALA A 23 -3.48 27.67 4.30
N TYR A 24 -3.55 28.86 4.88
CA TYR A 24 -2.89 30.06 4.35
C TYR A 24 -1.37 29.91 4.29
N LYS A 25 -0.74 29.34 5.32
CA LYS A 25 0.71 29.09 5.35
C LYS A 25 1.14 28.11 4.26
N LYS A 26 0.41 26.99 4.08
CA LYS A 26 0.66 26.05 2.97
C LYS A 26 0.53 26.72 1.60
N HIS A 27 -0.46 27.59 1.42
CA HIS A 27 -0.68 28.30 0.17
C HIS A 27 0.39 29.38 -0.10
N THR A 28 0.89 30.05 0.93
CA THR A 28 1.94 31.07 0.80
C THR A 28 3.34 30.47 0.67
N GLU A 29 3.62 29.32 1.28
CA GLU A 29 4.89 28.60 1.12
C GLU A 29 5.03 28.02 -0.29
N LYS A 30 3.94 27.57 -0.93
CA LYS A 30 3.93 27.18 -2.36
C LYS A 30 4.21 28.34 -3.33
N LYS A 31 4.04 29.59 -2.89
CA LYS A 31 4.25 30.79 -3.73
C LYS A 31 5.59 31.48 -3.51
N LYS A 32 6.45 31.02 -2.59
CA LYS A 32 7.78 31.61 -2.45
C LYS A 32 8.66 31.12 -3.60
N PRO A 33 9.12 32.01 -4.50
CA PRO A 33 10.15 31.63 -5.47
C PRO A 33 11.39 31.14 -4.70
N PRO A 34 12.14 30.17 -5.25
CA PRO A 34 13.32 29.63 -4.60
C PRO A 34 14.25 30.79 -4.23
N ARG A 35 14.70 30.81 -2.96
CA ARG A 35 15.71 31.78 -2.51
C ARG A 35 16.91 31.69 -3.47
N PRO A 36 17.38 32.80 -4.04
CA PRO A 36 18.59 32.78 -4.84
C PRO A 36 19.71 32.19 -3.98
N ARG A 37 20.29 31.08 -4.47
CA ARG A 37 21.54 30.55 -3.90
C ARG A 37 22.54 31.69 -3.86
N SER A 38 23.20 31.86 -2.71
CA SER A 38 24.26 32.84 -2.52
C SER A 38 25.20 32.81 -3.73
N ALA A 39 25.17 33.90 -4.49
CA ALA A 39 26.01 34.05 -5.66
C ALA A 39 27.47 33.94 -5.22
N ARG A 40 28.14 32.92 -5.75
CA ARG A 40 29.60 32.83 -5.78
C ARG A 40 30.09 34.16 -6.37
N ARG A 41 30.92 34.88 -5.61
CA ARG A 41 31.54 36.15 -6.00
C ARG A 41 32.27 35.95 -7.33
N VAL A 42 31.65 36.39 -8.43
CA VAL A 42 32.28 36.48 -9.75
C VAL A 42 33.04 37.80 -9.78
N GLU A 43 34.34 37.73 -10.09
CA GLU A 43 35.18 38.91 -10.31
C GLU A 43 34.63 39.78 -11.45
N PRO A 44 34.78 41.11 -11.36
CA PRO A 44 34.27 42.01 -12.39
C PRO A 44 35.04 41.82 -13.70
N ALA A 45 34.32 41.43 -14.75
CA ALA A 45 34.83 41.42 -16.11
C ALA A 45 35.07 42.86 -16.61
N ALA A 46 36.16 43.04 -17.35
CA ALA A 46 36.59 44.29 -17.97
C ALA A 46 35.51 44.91 -18.88
N PRO A 47 35.50 46.26 -19.02
CA PRO A 47 34.50 46.97 -19.81
C PRO A 47 34.54 46.54 -21.28
N ARG A 48 33.43 45.97 -21.77
CA ARG A 48 33.22 45.72 -23.20
C ARG A 48 33.00 47.03 -23.95
N ALA A 49 33.62 47.11 -25.13
CA ALA A 49 33.42 48.19 -26.09
C ALA A 49 31.94 48.31 -26.52
N PRO A 50 31.47 49.52 -26.87
CA PRO A 50 30.08 49.75 -27.26
C PRO A 50 29.73 48.97 -28.55
N GLU A 51 28.67 48.18 -28.46
CA GLU A 51 28.05 47.55 -29.63
C GLU A 51 27.47 48.61 -30.58
N PRO A 52 27.62 48.43 -31.90
CA PRO A 52 27.04 49.33 -32.90
C PRO A 52 25.52 49.29 -32.84
N GLN A 53 24.90 50.46 -32.82
CA GLN A 53 23.46 50.62 -32.87
C GLN A 53 22.91 50.05 -34.19
N PRO A 54 21.91 49.16 -34.15
CA PRO A 54 21.25 48.69 -35.37
C PRO A 54 20.45 49.85 -35.98
N THR A 55 20.78 50.18 -37.23
CA THR A 55 20.04 51.11 -38.06
C THR A 55 18.62 50.61 -38.30
N ALA A 56 17.66 51.50 -38.04
CA ALA A 56 16.23 51.26 -38.16
C ALA A 56 15.80 51.20 -39.63
N GLU A 57 15.83 50.01 -40.23
CA GLU A 57 15.11 49.73 -41.48
C GLU A 57 14.39 48.38 -41.35
N GLY A 58 13.06 48.43 -41.49
CA GLY A 58 12.19 47.24 -41.55
C GLY A 58 11.47 46.89 -40.25
N ALA A 59 10.60 47.79 -39.77
CA ALA A 59 9.62 47.45 -38.74
C ALA A 59 8.60 46.43 -39.28
N THR A 60 8.94 45.15 -39.19
CA THR A 60 8.00 44.04 -39.38
C THR A 60 6.84 44.25 -38.41
N PRO A 61 5.56 44.23 -38.86
CA PRO A 61 4.42 44.46 -37.97
C PRO A 61 4.50 43.49 -36.79
N ALA A 62 4.51 44.05 -35.59
CA ALA A 62 4.63 43.28 -34.35
C ALA A 62 3.53 42.23 -34.32
N ARG A 63 3.91 40.94 -34.35
CA ARG A 63 2.96 39.83 -34.19
C ARG A 63 2.15 40.11 -32.90
N PRO A 64 0.80 40.10 -32.96
CA PRO A 64 0.00 40.33 -31.78
C PRO A 64 0.38 39.32 -30.70
N ARG A 65 0.57 39.79 -29.46
CA ARG A 65 0.92 38.93 -28.33
C ARG A 65 -0.19 37.86 -28.18
N PRO A 66 0.14 36.58 -27.92
CA PRO A 66 -0.84 35.49 -27.82
C PRO A 66 -2.05 35.81 -26.91
N ALA A 67 -1.83 36.56 -25.84
CA ALA A 67 -2.87 37.01 -24.93
C ALA A 67 -3.95 37.90 -25.57
N ALA A 68 -3.59 38.75 -26.54
CA ALA A 68 -4.54 39.65 -27.22
C ALA A 68 -5.43 38.90 -28.23
N VAL A 69 -4.90 37.82 -28.84
CA VAL A 69 -5.67 36.97 -29.76
C VAL A 69 -6.68 36.12 -28.98
N LEU A 70 -6.29 35.58 -27.82
CA LEU A 70 -7.18 34.79 -26.96
C LEU A 70 -8.33 35.62 -26.35
N ALA A 71 -8.11 36.91 -26.08
CA ALA A 71 -9.13 37.80 -25.52
C ALA A 71 -10.25 38.15 -26.51
N ALA A 72 -10.04 37.95 -27.81
CA ALA A 72 -11.02 38.18 -28.86
C ALA A 72 -11.86 36.94 -29.21
N LEU A 73 -11.54 35.77 -28.63
CA LEU A 73 -12.26 34.52 -28.86
C LEU A 73 -13.50 34.42 -27.96
N ASP A 74 -14.46 33.58 -28.38
CA ASP A 74 -15.49 33.09 -27.47
C ASP A 74 -14.83 32.47 -26.22
N PRO A 75 -15.34 32.70 -25.00
CA PRO A 75 -14.75 32.18 -23.76
C PRO A 75 -14.50 30.66 -23.79
N ARG A 76 -15.33 29.88 -24.49
CA ARG A 76 -15.15 28.43 -24.64
C ARG A 76 -14.00 28.10 -25.57
N ASP A 77 -13.85 28.81 -26.67
CA ASP A 77 -12.70 28.68 -27.58
C ASP A 77 -11.39 29.08 -26.90
N ALA A 78 -11.40 30.15 -26.10
CA ALA A 78 -10.25 30.54 -25.30
C ALA A 78 -9.88 29.47 -24.25
N ARG A 79 -10.89 28.83 -23.62
CA ARG A 79 -10.68 27.72 -22.67
C ARG A 79 -10.13 26.49 -23.39
N ARG A 80 -10.69 26.12 -24.55
CA ARG A 80 -10.16 25.04 -25.42
C ARG A 80 -8.71 25.30 -25.81
N ALA A 81 -8.36 26.50 -26.24
CA ALA A 81 -7.00 26.86 -26.63
C ALA A 81 -6.01 26.71 -25.46
N ARG A 82 -6.40 27.08 -24.24
CA ARG A 82 -5.59 26.82 -23.03
C ARG A 82 -5.39 25.34 -22.78
N LEU A 83 -6.44 24.52 -22.92
CA LEU A 83 -6.33 23.06 -22.78
C LEU A 83 -5.39 22.45 -23.80
N VAL A 84 -5.41 22.90 -25.06
CA VAL A 84 -4.45 22.45 -26.08
C VAL A 84 -3.03 22.78 -25.63
N GLU A 85 -2.77 24.00 -25.17
CA GLU A 85 -1.44 24.40 -24.69
C GLU A 85 -0.97 23.60 -23.46
N GLN A 86 -1.86 23.34 -22.50
CA GLN A 86 -1.55 22.55 -21.30
C GLN A 86 -1.31 21.07 -21.65
N THR A 87 -2.16 20.49 -22.50
CA THR A 87 -2.04 19.08 -22.92
C THR A 87 -0.76 18.85 -23.73
N SER A 88 -0.38 19.78 -24.62
CA SER A 88 0.91 19.70 -25.33
C SER A 88 2.10 19.76 -24.38
N ARG A 89 2.07 20.65 -23.37
CA ARG A 89 3.12 20.70 -22.34
C ARG A 89 3.19 19.42 -21.51
N LEU A 90 2.05 18.83 -21.16
CA LEU A 90 2.01 17.55 -20.47
C LEU A 90 2.64 16.44 -21.33
N LEU A 91 2.29 16.38 -22.62
CA LEU A 91 2.85 15.42 -23.57
C LEU A 91 4.38 15.51 -23.64
N ASP A 92 4.94 16.71 -23.78
CA ASP A 92 6.39 16.92 -23.84
C ASP A 92 7.08 16.50 -22.53
N ARG A 93 6.51 16.86 -21.38
CA ARG A 93 7.03 16.47 -20.05
C ARG A 93 7.01 14.94 -19.88
N ALA A 94 5.89 14.30 -20.21
CA ALA A 94 5.73 12.86 -20.07
C ALA A 94 6.68 12.08 -20.99
N GLN A 95 6.88 12.53 -22.24
CA GLN A 95 7.86 11.93 -23.17
C GLN A 95 9.28 12.06 -22.64
N SER A 96 9.67 13.26 -22.20
CA SER A 96 10.99 13.49 -21.61
C SER A 96 11.21 12.63 -20.36
N LEU A 97 10.22 12.54 -19.48
CA LEU A 97 10.30 11.70 -18.29
C LEU A 97 10.42 10.22 -18.66
N ALA A 98 9.63 9.72 -19.61
CA ALA A 98 9.70 8.33 -20.07
C ALA A 98 11.07 7.99 -20.64
N GLU A 99 11.64 8.83 -21.52
CA GLU A 99 12.99 8.65 -22.06
C GLU A 99 14.03 8.52 -20.96
N THR A 100 13.99 9.41 -19.96
CA THR A 100 14.95 9.37 -18.86
C THR A 100 14.70 8.17 -17.93
N ALA A 101 13.45 7.70 -17.78
CA ALA A 101 13.11 6.54 -16.97
C ALA A 101 13.54 5.21 -17.61
N ARG A 102 13.60 5.12 -18.95
CA ARG A 102 14.09 3.92 -19.66
C ARG A 102 15.55 3.58 -19.38
N VAL A 103 16.36 4.59 -19.05
CA VAL A 103 17.82 4.42 -18.90
C VAL A 103 18.20 3.60 -17.66
N GLN A 104 17.34 3.56 -16.64
CA GLN A 104 17.63 2.87 -15.38
C GLN A 104 16.63 1.74 -15.14
N ARG A 105 17.15 0.55 -14.80
CA ARG A 105 16.32 -0.64 -14.54
C ARG A 105 15.26 -0.41 -13.46
N ALA A 106 15.61 0.30 -12.39
CA ALA A 106 14.70 0.61 -11.29
C ALA A 106 13.54 1.56 -11.68
N THR A 107 13.66 2.29 -12.79
CA THR A 107 12.62 3.22 -13.27
C THR A 107 11.94 2.78 -14.56
N TYR A 108 12.48 1.75 -15.23
CA TYR A 108 11.97 1.24 -16.50
C TYR A 108 10.46 0.92 -16.49
N PRO A 109 9.90 0.28 -15.45
CA PRO A 109 8.46 0.00 -15.39
C PRO A 109 7.58 1.25 -15.48
N PHE A 110 8.03 2.38 -14.94
CA PHE A 110 7.30 3.66 -15.01
C PHE A 110 7.34 4.28 -16.40
N ALA A 111 8.39 4.03 -17.20
CA ALA A 111 8.47 4.52 -18.57
C ALA A 111 7.32 3.95 -19.43
N ARG A 112 7.05 2.64 -19.29
CA ARG A 112 5.93 2.00 -19.99
C ARG A 112 4.60 2.65 -19.61
N VAL A 113 4.36 2.87 -18.32
CA VAL A 113 3.12 3.52 -17.85
C VAL A 113 2.99 4.95 -18.39
N LEU A 114 4.08 5.72 -18.37
CA LEU A 114 4.09 7.08 -18.95
C LEU A 114 3.72 7.07 -20.43
N GLU A 115 4.22 6.10 -21.20
CA GLU A 115 3.98 5.99 -22.64
C GLU A 115 2.56 5.53 -22.95
N ASP A 116 2.13 4.44 -22.31
CA ASP A 116 0.86 3.77 -22.59
C ASP A 116 -0.33 4.60 -22.09
N GLN A 117 -0.19 5.29 -20.96
CA GLN A 117 -1.29 5.99 -20.31
C GLN A 117 -1.20 7.51 -20.53
N VAL A 118 -0.11 8.14 -20.13
CA VAL A 118 -0.02 9.61 -20.14
C VAL A 118 0.20 10.15 -21.55
N VAL A 119 1.20 9.63 -22.28
CA VAL A 119 1.54 10.09 -23.63
C VAL A 119 0.41 9.76 -24.62
N THR A 120 -0.09 8.53 -24.61
CA THR A 120 -1.21 8.12 -25.47
C THR A 120 -2.50 8.85 -25.10
N GLY A 121 -2.80 9.01 -23.81
CA GLY A 121 -3.95 9.78 -23.31
C GLY A 121 -3.89 11.25 -23.73
N ALA A 122 -2.74 11.91 -23.58
CA ALA A 122 -2.53 13.30 -23.98
C ALA A 122 -2.67 13.49 -25.51
N ARG A 123 -2.13 12.57 -26.32
CA ARG A 123 -2.32 12.57 -27.78
C ARG A 123 -3.80 12.40 -28.16
N SER A 124 -4.49 11.47 -27.51
CA SER A 124 -5.93 11.26 -27.73
C SER A 124 -6.74 12.52 -27.37
N LEU A 125 -6.43 13.15 -26.24
CA LEU A 125 -7.07 14.39 -25.80
C LEU A 125 -6.81 15.55 -26.78
N LEU A 126 -5.59 15.72 -27.28
CA LEU A 126 -5.27 16.70 -28.33
C LEU A 126 -6.08 16.44 -29.61
N GLY A 127 -6.22 15.19 -30.02
CA GLY A 127 -7.07 14.80 -31.15
C GLY A 127 -8.53 15.20 -30.94
N ARG A 128 -9.09 14.97 -29.74
CA ARG A 128 -10.45 15.39 -29.38
C ARG A 128 -10.59 16.92 -29.36
N LEU A 129 -9.63 17.63 -28.78
CA LEU A 129 -9.63 19.11 -28.73
C LEU A 129 -9.48 19.77 -30.11
N ALA A 130 -8.93 19.05 -31.10
CA ALA A 130 -8.86 19.50 -32.48
C ALA A 130 -10.16 19.23 -33.27
N ALA A 131 -11.04 18.35 -32.79
CA ALA A 131 -12.28 18.00 -33.48
C ALA A 131 -13.28 19.18 -33.45
N PRO A 132 -14.07 19.37 -34.53
CA PRO A 132 -15.18 20.32 -34.53
C PRO A 132 -16.15 20.07 -33.37
N GLY A 133 -16.62 21.13 -32.71
CA GLY A 133 -17.58 21.04 -31.60
C GLY A 133 -16.97 20.66 -30.23
N SER A 134 -15.67 20.38 -30.15
CA SER A 134 -14.97 20.06 -28.88
C SER A 134 -15.07 21.14 -27.79
N ALA A 135 -15.37 22.39 -28.18
CA ALA A 135 -15.65 23.48 -27.23
C ALA A 135 -16.88 23.20 -26.32
N GLU A 136 -17.77 22.28 -26.71
CA GLU A 136 -18.93 21.88 -25.92
C GLU A 136 -18.58 20.92 -24.77
N PHE A 137 -17.46 20.20 -24.88
CA PHE A 137 -17.02 19.17 -23.92
C PHE A 137 -15.84 19.61 -23.06
N VAL A 138 -15.60 20.92 -22.96
CA VAL A 138 -14.40 21.48 -22.31
C VAL A 138 -14.25 21.07 -20.85
N THR A 139 -15.35 20.94 -20.09
CA THR A 139 -15.29 20.48 -18.69
C THR A 139 -14.81 19.03 -18.59
N PHE A 140 -15.33 18.13 -19.43
CA PHE A 140 -14.87 16.74 -19.49
C PHE A 140 -13.38 16.65 -19.90
N HIS A 141 -12.95 17.50 -20.85
CA HIS A 141 -11.55 17.57 -21.25
C HIS A 141 -10.63 18.10 -20.14
N GLU A 142 -11.11 19.01 -19.29
CA GLU A 142 -10.39 19.47 -18.10
C GLU A 142 -10.23 18.37 -17.06
N GLU A 143 -11.29 17.59 -16.80
CA GLU A 143 -11.25 16.45 -15.90
C GLU A 143 -10.23 15.41 -16.41
N THR A 144 -10.30 15.07 -17.70
CA THR A 144 -9.33 14.15 -18.34
C THR A 144 -7.89 14.68 -18.21
N LEU A 145 -7.67 15.97 -18.48
CA LEU A 145 -6.34 16.57 -18.36
C LEU A 145 -5.84 16.52 -16.91
N GLY A 146 -6.70 16.84 -15.94
CA GLY A 146 -6.37 16.79 -14.52
C GLY A 146 -5.97 15.39 -14.04
N GLU A 147 -6.67 14.35 -14.50
CA GLU A 147 -6.30 12.95 -14.24
C GLU A 147 -4.92 12.60 -14.81
N LEU A 148 -4.66 12.97 -16.07
CA LEU A 148 -3.36 12.71 -16.71
C LEU A 148 -2.21 13.48 -16.03
N GLU A 149 -2.44 14.73 -15.61
CA GLU A 149 -1.47 15.52 -14.85
C GLU A 149 -1.18 14.92 -13.47
N LEU A 150 -2.21 14.38 -12.80
CA LEU A 150 -2.05 13.69 -11.51
C LEU A 150 -1.19 12.42 -11.67
N ILE A 151 -1.49 11.59 -12.67
CA ILE A 151 -0.72 10.37 -12.97
C ILE A 151 0.74 10.71 -13.30
N GLU A 152 0.98 11.72 -14.15
CA GLU A 152 2.34 12.16 -14.51
C GLU A 152 3.13 12.66 -13.30
N ALA A 153 2.51 13.49 -12.44
CA ALA A 153 3.17 14.02 -11.25
C ALA A 153 3.58 12.91 -10.28
N GLN A 154 2.74 11.88 -10.13
CA GLN A 154 3.04 10.72 -9.30
C GLN A 154 4.16 9.86 -9.90
N LEU A 155 4.11 9.55 -11.21
CA LEU A 155 5.19 8.83 -11.89
C LEU A 155 6.52 9.61 -11.84
N ALA A 156 6.49 10.94 -11.91
CA ALA A 156 7.64 11.78 -11.70
C ALA A 156 8.21 11.64 -10.27
N SER A 157 7.35 11.55 -9.25
CA SER A 157 7.75 11.25 -7.86
C SER A 157 8.43 9.88 -7.76
N PHE A 158 7.80 8.83 -8.31
CA PHE A 158 8.39 7.48 -8.35
C PHE A 158 9.80 7.50 -8.96
N VAL A 159 9.95 8.10 -10.16
CA VAL A 159 11.23 8.20 -10.86
C VAL A 159 12.26 8.99 -10.06
N ALA A 160 11.87 10.13 -9.46
CA ALA A 160 12.75 10.96 -8.65
C ALA A 160 13.27 10.20 -7.42
N GLN A 161 12.40 9.48 -6.71
CA GLN A 161 12.78 8.72 -5.51
C GLN A 161 13.72 7.55 -5.84
N ARG A 162 13.57 6.87 -6.98
CA ARG A 162 14.54 5.84 -7.42
C ARG A 162 15.87 6.43 -7.88
N ARG A 163 15.90 7.70 -8.27
CA ARG A 163 17.14 8.38 -8.63
C ARG A 163 17.94 8.82 -7.41
N ASP A 164 17.28 9.11 -6.30
CA ASP A 164 17.94 9.43 -5.02
C ASP A 164 18.72 8.21 -4.50
N PRO A 165 20.06 8.27 -4.41
CA PRO A 165 20.87 7.16 -3.91
C PRO A 165 20.51 6.73 -2.48
N ALA A 166 20.03 7.65 -1.63
CA ALA A 166 19.67 7.34 -0.25
C ALA A 166 18.37 6.52 -0.14
N LEU A 167 17.47 6.67 -1.11
CA LEU A 167 16.17 6.00 -1.14
C LEU A 167 16.15 4.78 -2.05
N ARG A 168 16.94 4.78 -3.13
CA ARG A 168 16.92 3.74 -4.16
C ARG A 168 16.98 2.33 -3.59
N ALA A 169 17.98 2.03 -2.77
CA ALA A 169 18.12 0.70 -2.17
C ALA A 169 16.94 0.36 -1.25
N ARG A 170 16.53 1.31 -0.41
CA ARG A 170 15.44 1.13 0.55
C ARG A 170 14.10 0.84 -0.14
N LEU A 171 13.78 1.59 -1.19
CA LEU A 171 12.59 1.38 -2.00
C LEU A 171 12.67 0.10 -2.81
N GLY A 172 13.86 -0.28 -3.30
CA GLY A 172 14.07 -1.57 -3.96
C GLY A 172 13.79 -2.76 -3.04
N ASP A 173 14.20 -2.69 -1.77
CA ASP A 173 13.87 -3.70 -0.76
C ASP A 173 12.34 -3.78 -0.53
N ALA A 174 11.67 -2.62 -0.43
CA ALA A 174 10.22 -2.55 -0.23
C ALA A 174 9.43 -3.04 -1.45
N ASP A 175 9.86 -2.68 -2.66
CA ASP A 175 9.30 -3.15 -3.93
C ASP A 175 9.44 -4.67 -4.04
N ALA A 176 10.59 -5.25 -3.62
CA ALA A 176 10.80 -6.69 -3.62
C ALA A 176 9.89 -7.43 -2.62
N LEU A 177 9.65 -6.87 -1.42
CA LEU A 177 8.65 -7.44 -0.51
C LEU A 177 7.25 -7.33 -1.10
N ALA A 178 6.87 -6.15 -1.59
CA ALA A 178 5.55 -5.92 -2.18
C ALA A 178 5.30 -6.89 -3.33
N LEU A 179 6.28 -7.10 -4.21
CA LEU A 179 6.20 -8.09 -5.29
C LEU A 179 6.07 -9.52 -4.76
N SER A 180 6.78 -9.90 -3.69
CA SER A 180 6.62 -11.23 -3.08
C SER A 180 5.21 -11.46 -2.54
N CYS A 181 4.60 -10.43 -1.93
CA CYS A 181 3.20 -10.47 -1.51
C CYS A 181 2.23 -10.51 -2.70
N TYR A 182 2.56 -9.83 -3.80
CA TYR A 182 1.66 -9.67 -4.94
C TYR A 182 1.71 -10.85 -5.94
N ARG A 183 2.85 -11.54 -6.04
CA ARG A 183 3.06 -12.64 -7.00
C ARG A 183 2.05 -13.79 -6.87
N PRO A 184 1.68 -14.27 -5.65
CA PRO A 184 0.60 -15.24 -5.47
C PRO A 184 -0.72 -14.81 -6.11
N VAL A 185 -1.08 -13.53 -5.95
CA VAL A 185 -2.32 -12.96 -6.49
C VAL A 185 -2.30 -12.92 -8.02
N ILE A 186 -1.20 -12.44 -8.62
CA ILE A 186 -1.04 -12.43 -10.09
C ILE A 186 -1.16 -13.84 -10.64
N GLY A 187 -0.41 -14.79 -10.06
CA GLY A 187 -0.39 -16.17 -10.54
C GLY A 187 -1.77 -16.82 -10.47
N PHE A 188 -2.52 -16.57 -9.41
CA PHE A 188 -3.89 -17.04 -9.26
C PHE A 188 -4.84 -16.39 -10.26
N ALA A 189 -4.84 -15.07 -10.37
CA ALA A 189 -5.72 -14.37 -11.29
C ALA A 189 -5.48 -14.82 -12.74
N GLN A 190 -4.23 -14.93 -13.17
CA GLN A 190 -3.87 -15.47 -14.49
C GLN A 190 -4.37 -16.91 -14.68
N ALA A 191 -4.17 -17.78 -13.68
CA ALA A 191 -4.62 -19.17 -13.76
C ALA A 191 -6.14 -19.33 -13.78
N LYS A 192 -6.89 -18.36 -13.24
CA LYS A 192 -8.35 -18.36 -13.18
C LYS A 192 -9.01 -17.46 -14.22
N GLY A 193 -8.23 -16.74 -15.02
CA GLY A 193 -8.76 -15.79 -15.99
C GLY A 193 -9.45 -14.59 -15.33
N LEU A 194 -9.05 -14.22 -14.11
CA LEU A 194 -9.52 -13.00 -13.46
C LEU A 194 -8.79 -11.80 -14.05
N GLU A 195 -9.55 -10.77 -14.42
CA GLU A 195 -9.00 -9.52 -14.96
C GLU A 195 -8.38 -8.71 -13.83
N LEU A 196 -7.06 -8.55 -13.88
CA LEU A 196 -6.30 -7.63 -13.01
C LEU A 196 -5.96 -6.37 -13.78
N SER A 197 -6.35 -5.22 -13.23
CA SER A 197 -6.03 -3.92 -13.82
C SER A 197 -4.65 -3.39 -13.41
N SER A 198 -4.09 -3.91 -12.30
CA SER A 198 -2.71 -3.70 -11.85
C SER A 198 -2.01 -5.05 -11.61
N ALA A 199 -0.71 -5.10 -11.90
CA ALA A 199 0.11 -6.31 -11.69
C ALA A 199 1.58 -5.98 -11.36
N TYR A 200 1.86 -4.72 -11.02
CA TYR A 200 3.20 -4.25 -10.74
C TYR A 200 3.18 -3.34 -9.51
N PRO A 201 3.45 -3.87 -8.31
CA PRO A 201 3.54 -3.05 -7.11
C PRO A 201 4.75 -2.13 -7.16
N ALA A 202 4.55 -0.88 -6.78
CA ALA A 202 5.61 0.12 -6.67
C ALA A 202 5.40 0.99 -5.43
N THR A 203 6.40 1.00 -4.56
CA THR A 203 6.34 1.72 -3.28
C THR A 203 6.85 3.16 -3.42
N GLN A 204 6.32 4.12 -2.67
CA GLN A 204 6.90 5.46 -2.58
C GLN A 204 6.73 6.05 -1.19
N LEU A 205 7.63 6.90 -0.76
CA LEU A 205 7.49 7.63 0.50
C LEU A 205 6.61 8.87 0.33
N GLY A 206 5.71 9.07 1.28
CA GLY A 206 4.82 10.23 1.36
C GLY A 206 3.73 10.26 0.28
N GLY A 207 2.90 11.30 0.30
CA GLY A 207 1.98 11.60 -0.80
C GLY A 207 0.64 10.85 -0.81
N PHE A 208 0.11 10.42 0.33
CA PHE A 208 -1.19 9.73 0.37
C PHE A 208 -2.34 10.66 -0.05
N ASP A 209 -2.91 10.38 -1.21
CA ASP A 209 -4.14 10.97 -1.71
C ASP A 209 -4.96 9.86 -2.39
N LEU A 210 -6.13 9.54 -1.82
CA LEU A 210 -7.01 8.47 -2.29
C LEU A 210 -7.49 8.69 -3.73
N SER A 211 -7.52 9.94 -4.22
CA SER A 211 -7.83 10.22 -5.64
C SER A 211 -6.79 9.64 -6.60
N ILE A 212 -5.58 9.33 -6.11
CA ILE A 212 -4.54 8.70 -6.90
C ILE A 212 -4.90 7.24 -7.20
N TRP A 213 -5.51 6.53 -6.26
CA TRP A 213 -5.84 5.11 -6.43
C TRP A 213 -6.72 4.86 -7.64
N THR A 214 -7.79 5.64 -7.81
CA THR A 214 -8.71 5.49 -8.95
C THR A 214 -8.05 5.79 -10.30
N GLY A 215 -7.12 6.75 -10.35
CA GLY A 215 -6.38 7.10 -11.57
C GLY A 215 -5.33 6.07 -11.97
N PHE A 216 -4.81 5.28 -11.03
CA PHE A 216 -3.74 4.30 -11.29
C PHE A 216 -4.25 2.88 -11.61
N ILE A 217 -5.46 2.53 -11.18
CA ILE A 217 -6.06 1.22 -11.44
C ILE A 217 -6.04 0.79 -12.92
N PRO A 218 -6.20 1.65 -13.95
CA PRO A 218 -6.08 1.21 -15.35
C PRO A 218 -4.64 1.15 -15.89
N THR A 219 -3.63 1.49 -15.09
CA THR A 219 -2.26 1.70 -15.58
C THR A 219 -1.38 0.45 -15.57
N GLY A 220 -1.83 -0.64 -14.95
CA GLY A 220 -0.99 -1.81 -14.68
C GLY A 220 -0.09 -1.66 -13.44
N LEU A 221 0.02 -0.45 -12.87
CA LEU A 221 0.81 -0.15 -11.67
C LEU A 221 -0.06 -0.17 -10.42
N ALA A 222 0.43 -0.81 -9.36
CA ALA A 222 -0.17 -0.80 -8.03
C ALA A 222 0.66 0.13 -7.12
N PRO A 223 0.29 1.42 -6.98
CA PRO A 223 1.05 2.36 -6.17
C PRO A 223 0.85 2.09 -4.68
N ILE A 224 1.95 1.97 -3.94
CA ILE A 224 1.93 1.72 -2.49
C ILE A 224 2.59 2.88 -1.77
N PHE A 225 1.85 3.53 -0.89
CA PHE A 225 2.32 4.72 -0.20
C PHE A 225 2.84 4.36 1.18
N LEU A 226 4.09 4.70 1.43
CA LEU A 226 4.79 4.40 2.67
C LEU A 226 4.93 5.68 3.52
N PRO A 227 4.77 5.58 4.86
CA PRO A 227 5.08 6.70 5.73
C PRO A 227 6.57 7.05 5.65
N GLU A 228 6.93 8.32 5.88
CA GLU A 228 8.33 8.79 5.79
C GLU A 228 9.30 7.96 6.67
N ARG A 229 8.79 7.45 7.80
CA ARG A 229 9.55 6.68 8.80
C ARG A 229 9.49 5.16 8.57
N PHE A 230 8.96 4.69 7.44
CA PHE A 230 8.76 3.27 7.16
C PHE A 230 10.06 2.44 7.32
N PHE A 231 11.20 3.00 6.91
CA PHE A 231 12.49 2.31 6.95
C PHE A 231 13.19 2.33 8.32
N GLU A 232 12.59 2.93 9.34
CA GLU A 232 13.20 3.07 10.67
C GLU A 232 12.88 1.91 11.61
N ASP A 233 11.78 1.19 11.37
CA ASP A 233 11.29 0.14 12.25
C ASP A 233 10.78 -1.06 11.45
N VAL A 234 11.25 -2.27 11.81
CA VAL A 234 10.84 -3.52 11.16
C VAL A 234 9.34 -3.75 11.24
N PHE A 235 8.67 -3.26 12.29
CA PHE A 235 7.25 -3.44 12.45
C PHE A 235 6.43 -2.65 11.41
N TRP A 236 6.99 -1.68 10.68
CA TRP A 236 6.28 -1.02 9.56
C TRP A 236 6.13 -1.93 8.34
N TRP A 237 7.07 -2.86 8.14
CA TRP A 237 7.14 -3.64 6.91
C TRP A 237 5.95 -4.56 6.65
N PRO A 238 5.35 -5.22 7.65
CA PRO A 238 4.13 -6.00 7.45
C PRO A 238 2.94 -5.23 6.89
N ALA A 239 2.90 -3.90 7.06
CA ALA A 239 1.85 -3.07 6.46
C ALA A 239 1.86 -3.15 4.92
N LEU A 240 2.98 -3.48 4.27
CA LEU A 240 3.00 -3.70 2.81
C LEU A 240 2.01 -4.79 2.36
N ALA A 241 1.84 -5.86 3.15
CA ALA A 241 0.87 -6.90 2.82
C ALA A 241 -0.58 -6.38 2.93
N HIS A 242 -0.84 -5.46 3.87
CA HIS A 242 -2.12 -4.78 3.99
C HIS A 242 -2.42 -3.91 2.75
N GLU A 243 -1.45 -3.10 2.32
CA GLU A 243 -1.58 -2.26 1.12
C GLU A 243 -1.80 -3.10 -0.15
N ILE A 244 -1.19 -4.28 -0.24
CA ILE A 244 -1.49 -5.23 -1.32
C ILE A 244 -2.93 -5.73 -1.27
N GLY A 245 -3.50 -5.89 -0.07
CA GLY A 245 -4.91 -6.25 0.11
C GLY A 245 -5.85 -5.24 -0.54
N HIS A 246 -5.58 -3.94 -0.37
CA HIS A 246 -6.34 -2.87 -1.01
C HIS A 246 -6.29 -2.99 -2.53
N ASP A 247 -5.09 -3.21 -3.08
CA ASP A 247 -4.90 -3.27 -4.52
C ASP A 247 -5.51 -4.54 -5.09
N PHE A 248 -5.44 -5.67 -4.38
CA PHE A 248 -6.13 -6.88 -4.80
C PHE A 248 -7.66 -6.69 -4.90
N LEU A 249 -8.28 -6.04 -3.90
CA LEU A 249 -9.72 -5.74 -3.93
C LEU A 249 -10.09 -4.80 -5.09
N ALA A 250 -9.31 -3.74 -5.29
CA ALA A 250 -9.61 -2.70 -6.27
C ALA A 250 -9.29 -3.14 -7.71
N ALA A 251 -8.18 -3.86 -7.90
CA ALA A 251 -7.66 -4.22 -9.22
C ALA A 251 -8.29 -5.49 -9.79
N THR A 252 -8.85 -6.36 -8.95
CA THR A 252 -9.53 -7.57 -9.43
C THR A 252 -10.99 -7.24 -9.70
N ARG A 253 -11.34 -7.17 -10.98
CA ARG A 253 -12.65 -6.70 -11.41
C ARG A 253 -13.81 -7.45 -10.73
N GLY A 254 -14.63 -6.72 -10.00
CA GLY A 254 -15.84 -7.24 -9.36
C GLY A 254 -15.61 -8.00 -8.05
N VAL A 255 -14.37 -8.08 -7.54
CA VAL A 255 -14.09 -8.74 -6.27
C VAL A 255 -14.73 -8.00 -5.10
N ASP A 256 -14.47 -6.71 -4.93
CA ASP A 256 -15.07 -5.92 -3.83
C ASP A 256 -16.61 -5.98 -3.84
N GLU A 257 -17.23 -5.62 -4.97
CA GLU A 257 -18.69 -5.64 -5.14
C GLU A 257 -19.29 -7.04 -4.91
N GLY A 258 -18.61 -8.08 -5.40
CA GLY A 258 -19.04 -9.48 -5.23
C GLY A 258 -18.95 -9.95 -3.79
N LEU A 259 -17.85 -9.64 -3.11
CA LEU A 259 -17.66 -9.96 -1.69
C LEU A 259 -18.67 -9.22 -0.82
N ARG A 260 -18.84 -7.91 -1.01
CA ARG A 260 -19.86 -7.12 -0.28
C ARG A 260 -21.23 -7.74 -0.44
N ARG A 261 -21.65 -8.07 -1.67
CA ARG A 261 -22.94 -8.73 -1.93
C ARG A 261 -23.06 -10.08 -1.24
N GLN A 262 -22.04 -10.92 -1.31
CA GLN A 262 -22.01 -12.25 -0.66
C GLN A 262 -22.05 -12.15 0.87
N LEU A 263 -21.42 -11.12 1.42
CA LEU A 263 -21.39 -10.82 2.84
C LEU A 263 -22.63 -10.03 3.31
N GLY A 264 -23.48 -9.62 2.36
CA GLY A 264 -24.65 -8.78 2.59
C GLY A 264 -24.32 -7.32 2.88
N LEU A 265 -23.05 -6.91 2.89
CA LEU A 265 -22.58 -5.60 3.32
C LEU A 265 -22.97 -4.49 2.33
N PRO A 266 -23.32 -3.29 2.80
CA PRO A 266 -23.58 -2.17 1.92
C PRO A 266 -22.28 -1.61 1.32
N ASP A 267 -22.45 -0.76 0.30
CA ASP A 267 -21.35 0.04 -0.25
C ASP A 267 -20.69 0.91 0.81
N GLU A 268 -19.38 1.12 0.66
CA GLU A 268 -18.55 1.92 1.57
C GLU A 268 -19.12 3.34 1.79
N LYS A 269 -19.61 3.99 0.71
CA LYS A 269 -20.22 5.32 0.77
C LYS A 269 -21.47 5.38 1.66
N ILE A 270 -22.17 4.27 1.81
CA ILE A 270 -23.32 4.18 2.70
C ILE A 270 -22.82 3.96 4.13
N GLY A 271 -21.81 3.10 4.31
CA GLY A 271 -21.26 2.75 5.62
C GLY A 271 -20.46 3.84 6.33
N THR A 272 -19.88 4.76 5.57
CA THR A 272 -19.14 5.92 6.11
C THR A 272 -20.03 7.08 6.54
N GLN A 273 -21.33 7.05 6.25
CA GLN A 273 -22.24 8.13 6.66
C GLN A 273 -22.49 8.09 8.18
N PRO A 274 -22.52 9.26 8.86
CA PRO A 274 -22.80 9.32 10.29
C PRO A 274 -24.15 8.69 10.64
N LEU A 275 -24.20 7.93 11.72
CA LEU A 275 -25.45 7.33 12.20
C LEU A 275 -26.37 8.41 12.78
N GLN A 276 -27.66 8.32 12.46
CA GLN A 276 -28.69 9.17 13.05
C GLN A 276 -29.20 8.53 14.34
N LEU A 277 -28.47 8.76 15.42
CA LEU A 277 -28.78 8.20 16.73
C LEU A 277 -29.93 8.98 17.39
N GLY A 278 -31.18 8.65 17.05
CA GLY A 278 -32.39 9.34 17.52
C GLY A 278 -32.80 9.02 18.96
N GLY A 279 -31.88 9.06 19.93
CA GLY A 279 -32.14 8.74 21.34
C GLY A 279 -32.48 7.26 21.63
N ALA A 280 -32.64 6.44 20.59
CA ALA A 280 -32.85 4.99 20.67
C ALA A 280 -31.51 4.22 20.65
N ALA A 281 -31.54 2.97 21.12
CA ALA A 281 -30.42 2.03 20.97
C ALA A 281 -30.10 1.81 19.47
N LEU A 282 -28.83 1.49 19.17
CA LEU A 282 -28.44 1.09 17.81
C LEU A 282 -29.31 -0.07 17.32
N SER A 283 -29.82 0.03 16.10
CA SER A 283 -30.37 -1.13 15.41
C SER A 283 -29.25 -2.02 14.88
N TYR A 284 -29.57 -3.28 14.61
CA TYR A 284 -28.63 -4.18 13.91
C TYR A 284 -28.23 -3.61 12.54
N ASP A 285 -29.17 -2.97 11.84
CA ASP A 285 -28.92 -2.35 10.54
C ASP A 285 -27.91 -1.18 10.64
N ASP A 286 -27.92 -0.41 11.74
CA ASP A 286 -26.94 0.65 11.97
C ASP A 286 -25.52 0.10 12.15
N VAL A 287 -25.39 -0.96 12.95
CA VAL A 287 -24.10 -1.66 13.18
C VAL A 287 -23.58 -2.22 11.85
N PHE A 288 -24.44 -2.92 11.14
CA PHE A 288 -24.10 -3.58 9.89
C PHE A 288 -23.75 -2.58 8.78
N ARG A 289 -24.43 -1.44 8.75
CA ARG A 289 -24.11 -0.31 7.87
C ARG A 289 -22.71 0.20 8.11
N LEU A 290 -22.36 0.53 9.35
CA LEU A 290 -21.03 1.01 9.71
C LEU A 290 -19.94 0.01 9.30
N PHE A 291 -20.23 -1.28 9.46
CA PHE A 291 -19.34 -2.36 9.07
C PHE A 291 -19.05 -2.39 7.56
N GLY A 292 -20.01 -2.02 6.72
CA GLY A 292 -19.77 -1.83 5.28
C GLY A 292 -18.72 -0.76 4.98
N GLY A 293 -18.59 0.27 5.81
CA GLY A 293 -17.55 1.30 5.69
C GLY A 293 -16.16 0.80 6.10
N TRP A 294 -16.08 -0.21 6.96
CA TRP A 294 -14.83 -0.77 7.48
C TRP A 294 -14.37 -2.05 6.79
N PHE A 295 -15.19 -2.59 5.90
CA PHE A 295 -14.97 -3.89 5.25
C PHE A 295 -13.58 -3.99 4.61
N GLU A 296 -13.21 -2.99 3.82
CA GLU A 296 -11.96 -3.00 3.06
C GLU A 296 -10.74 -3.10 3.98
N GLU A 297 -10.69 -2.29 5.04
CA GLU A 297 -9.61 -2.31 6.02
C GLU A 297 -9.51 -3.64 6.77
N LEU A 298 -10.66 -4.23 7.15
CA LEU A 298 -10.67 -5.54 7.81
C LEU A 298 -10.29 -6.67 6.86
N PHE A 299 -10.70 -6.60 5.60
CA PHE A 299 -10.25 -7.51 4.56
C PHE A 299 -8.72 -7.42 4.42
N CYS A 300 -8.16 -6.21 4.37
CA CYS A 300 -6.73 -6.00 4.23
C CYS A 300 -5.94 -6.47 5.47
N ASP A 301 -6.53 -6.39 6.67
CA ASP A 301 -5.97 -7.03 7.87
C ASP A 301 -5.95 -8.55 7.78
N VAL A 302 -7.05 -9.16 7.33
CA VAL A 302 -7.13 -10.60 7.08
C VAL A 302 -6.09 -11.02 6.04
N PHE A 303 -5.98 -10.26 4.95
CA PHE A 303 -5.02 -10.51 3.88
C PHE A 303 -3.56 -10.39 4.38
N GLY A 304 -3.26 -9.36 5.16
CA GLY A 304 -1.94 -9.16 5.77
C GLY A 304 -1.55 -10.27 6.74
N ALA A 305 -2.48 -10.69 7.60
CA ALA A 305 -2.29 -11.80 8.53
C ALA A 305 -2.17 -13.15 7.81
N LEU A 306 -2.92 -13.37 6.72
CA LEU A 306 -2.74 -14.54 5.87
C LEU A 306 -1.34 -14.59 5.27
N MET A 307 -0.79 -13.46 4.82
CA MET A 307 0.52 -13.41 4.15
C MET A 307 1.72 -13.59 5.09
N LEU A 308 1.63 -13.04 6.31
CA LEU A 308 2.78 -12.90 7.21
C LEU A 308 2.56 -13.54 8.59
N GLY A 309 1.41 -14.19 8.79
CA GLY A 309 1.08 -14.92 10.00
C GLY A 309 1.18 -14.04 11.26
N PRO A 310 1.72 -14.58 12.37
CA PRO A 310 1.83 -13.84 13.63
C PRO A 310 2.55 -12.49 13.53
N ALA A 311 3.53 -12.37 12.62
CA ALA A 311 4.31 -11.14 12.47
C ALA A 311 3.45 -9.93 12.09
N TYR A 312 2.42 -10.13 11.27
CA TYR A 312 1.45 -9.08 10.94
C TYR A 312 0.68 -8.62 12.18
N GLY A 313 0.10 -9.57 12.92
CA GLY A 313 -0.67 -9.28 14.13
C GLY A 313 0.14 -8.47 15.14
N TYR A 314 1.38 -8.88 15.42
CA TYR A 314 2.26 -8.17 16.34
C TYR A 314 2.64 -6.76 15.85
N ALA A 315 2.84 -6.58 14.53
CA ALA A 315 3.08 -5.27 13.94
C ALA A 315 1.87 -4.35 14.09
N MET A 316 0.66 -4.84 13.81
CA MET A 316 -0.56 -4.06 13.96
C MET A 316 -0.80 -3.69 15.43
N ALA A 317 -0.65 -4.63 16.37
CA ALA A 317 -0.75 -4.32 17.79
C ALA A 317 0.26 -3.27 18.24
N LYS A 318 1.51 -3.30 17.74
CA LYS A 318 2.50 -2.27 18.06
C LYS A 318 2.10 -0.90 17.53
N HIS A 319 1.70 -0.79 16.25
CA HIS A 319 1.38 0.49 15.62
C HIS A 319 0.06 1.10 16.09
N PHE A 320 -0.88 0.24 16.46
CA PHE A 320 -2.17 0.66 16.98
C PHE A 320 -2.15 0.98 18.46
N ALA A 321 -1.10 0.59 19.17
CA ALA A 321 -0.97 0.87 20.59
C ALA A 321 -1.13 2.37 20.89
N ALA A 322 -1.85 2.66 21.98
CA ALA A 322 -2.04 3.99 22.51
C ALA A 322 -1.94 3.93 24.05
N PRO A 323 -0.76 3.64 24.61
CA PRO A 323 -0.59 3.46 26.05
C PRO A 323 -1.01 4.70 26.85
N ASP A 324 -0.76 5.89 26.31
CA ASP A 324 -1.13 7.16 26.94
C ASP A 324 -2.62 7.51 26.78
N ASN A 325 -3.35 6.79 25.93
CA ASN A 325 -4.77 6.98 25.72
C ASN A 325 -5.49 5.67 25.38
N PRO A 326 -5.70 4.78 26.37
CA PRO A 326 -6.37 3.48 26.15
C PRO A 326 -7.80 3.59 25.61
N ARG A 327 -8.45 4.75 25.71
CA ARG A 327 -9.77 4.95 25.09
C ARG A 327 -9.69 5.12 23.57
N ALA A 328 -8.54 5.56 23.04
CA ALA A 328 -8.38 5.80 21.61
C ALA A 328 -8.49 4.52 20.77
N ILE A 329 -8.18 3.34 21.34
CA ILE A 329 -8.25 2.08 20.60
C ILE A 329 -9.69 1.61 20.32
N ALA A 330 -10.66 2.13 21.06
CA ALA A 330 -12.09 1.82 20.91
C ALA A 330 -12.87 2.95 20.22
N LEU A 331 -12.20 4.06 19.86
CA LEU A 331 -12.85 5.23 19.30
C LEU A 331 -13.16 5.05 17.82
N VAL A 332 -14.44 5.20 17.46
CA VAL A 332 -14.88 5.41 16.09
C VAL A 332 -14.62 6.86 15.71
N ARG A 333 -13.75 7.05 14.73
CA ARG A 333 -13.28 8.38 14.31
C ARG A 333 -14.16 8.92 13.19
N PHE A 334 -14.12 10.24 13.03
CA PHE A 334 -14.65 10.90 11.84
C PHE A 334 -13.51 11.18 10.89
N HIS A 335 -13.80 11.12 9.58
CA HIS A 335 -12.89 11.59 8.54
C HIS A 335 -12.56 13.08 8.75
N VAL A 336 -11.45 13.51 8.16
CA VAL A 336 -11.05 14.93 8.11
C VAL A 336 -12.20 15.75 7.50
N GLY A 337 -12.85 16.58 8.31
CA GLY A 337 -14.03 17.36 7.92
C GLY A 337 -15.29 17.05 8.74
N GLY A 338 -15.33 15.94 9.46
CA GLY A 338 -16.42 15.64 10.41
C GLY A 338 -17.76 15.26 9.77
N LEU A 339 -17.81 15.10 8.44
CA LEU A 339 -19.05 14.79 7.70
C LEU A 339 -19.30 13.30 7.51
N SER A 340 -18.29 12.46 7.72
CA SER A 340 -18.35 11.01 7.59
C SER A 340 -17.50 10.35 8.68
N TYR A 341 -17.83 9.10 9.02
CA TYR A 341 -16.92 8.25 9.77
C TYR A 341 -15.65 7.99 8.98
N ASP A 342 -14.58 7.77 9.73
CA ASP A 342 -13.31 7.27 9.22
C ASP A 342 -13.52 5.85 8.68
N ILE A 343 -12.91 5.56 7.52
CA ILE A 343 -12.91 4.23 6.88
C ILE A 343 -12.17 3.20 7.74
N HIS A 344 -11.28 3.66 8.61
CA HIS A 344 -10.54 2.79 9.51
C HIS A 344 -11.41 2.37 10.71
N PRO A 345 -11.65 1.06 10.92
CA PRO A 345 -12.33 0.58 12.10
C PRO A 345 -11.54 0.90 13.38
N PRO A 346 -12.20 0.90 14.55
CA PRO A 346 -11.54 0.93 15.84
C PRO A 346 -10.40 -0.09 15.91
N ARG A 347 -9.24 0.39 16.36
CA ARG A 347 -8.00 -0.39 16.40
C ARG A 347 -8.14 -1.72 17.14
N HIS A 348 -8.95 -1.75 18.20
CA HIS A 348 -9.20 -2.98 18.94
C HIS A 348 -9.86 -4.06 18.09
N LEU A 349 -10.81 -3.71 17.20
CA LEU A 349 -11.46 -4.67 16.31
C LEU A 349 -10.48 -5.28 15.31
N ARG A 350 -9.55 -4.47 14.79
CA ARG A 350 -8.49 -4.93 13.87
C ARG A 350 -7.57 -5.96 14.53
N VAL A 351 -7.11 -5.68 15.76
CA VAL A 351 -6.29 -6.63 16.53
C VAL A 351 -7.06 -7.89 16.88
N LEU A 352 -8.34 -7.77 17.24
CA LEU A 352 -9.22 -8.91 17.53
C LEU A 352 -9.41 -9.80 16.29
N ALA A 353 -9.64 -9.21 15.11
CA ALA A 353 -9.74 -9.94 13.85
C ALA A 353 -8.44 -10.68 13.50
N CYS A 354 -7.29 -10.04 13.69
CA CYS A 354 -5.98 -10.69 13.50
C CYS A 354 -5.79 -11.87 14.45
N ALA A 355 -6.07 -11.70 15.75
CA ALA A 355 -5.91 -12.75 16.75
C ALA A 355 -6.80 -13.97 16.44
N HIS A 356 -8.05 -13.73 16.05
CA HIS A 356 -8.98 -14.78 15.65
C HIS A 356 -8.53 -15.51 14.38
N LEU A 357 -8.07 -14.78 13.36
CA LEU A 357 -7.53 -15.41 12.16
C LEU A 357 -6.32 -16.30 12.48
N LEU A 358 -5.42 -15.87 13.36
CA LEU A 358 -4.27 -16.68 13.78
C LEU A 358 -4.71 -18.00 14.42
N GLU A 359 -5.76 -17.98 15.25
CA GLU A 359 -6.39 -19.20 15.78
C GLU A 359 -6.94 -20.08 14.63
N ARG A 360 -7.67 -19.50 13.67
CA ARG A 360 -8.20 -20.24 12.50
C ARG A 360 -7.09 -20.88 11.64
N MET A 361 -5.92 -20.25 11.59
CA MET A 361 -4.73 -20.74 10.89
C MET A 361 -3.94 -21.80 11.66
N GLY A 362 -4.32 -22.12 12.92
CA GLY A 362 -3.62 -23.08 13.77
C GLY A 362 -2.53 -22.46 14.66
N HIS A 363 -2.43 -21.13 14.72
CA HIS A 363 -1.51 -20.38 15.59
C HIS A 363 -2.21 -19.85 16.86
N GLU A 364 -3.01 -20.71 17.51
CA GLU A 364 -3.81 -20.38 18.71
C GLU A 364 -2.99 -19.64 19.79
N ARG A 365 -1.77 -20.13 20.06
CA ARG A 365 -0.88 -19.52 21.05
C ARG A 365 -0.50 -18.09 20.68
N SER A 366 -0.17 -17.82 19.42
CA SER A 366 0.18 -16.48 18.96
C SER A 366 -1.03 -15.53 18.99
N GLY A 367 -2.22 -16.02 18.65
CA GLY A 367 -3.47 -15.25 18.79
C GLY A 367 -3.76 -14.88 20.25
N ALA A 368 -3.62 -15.83 21.17
CA ALA A 368 -3.79 -15.59 22.60
C ALA A 368 -2.74 -14.60 23.15
N GLU A 369 -1.46 -14.78 22.81
CA GLU A 369 -0.38 -13.88 23.21
C GLU A 369 -0.59 -12.46 22.68
N LEU A 370 -1.08 -12.31 21.45
CA LEU A 370 -1.39 -11.01 20.86
C LEU A 370 -2.44 -10.25 21.69
N LEU A 371 -3.51 -10.92 22.10
CA LEU A 371 -4.56 -10.32 22.93
C LEU A 371 -4.10 -10.04 24.36
N GLU A 372 -3.25 -10.89 24.93
CA GLU A 372 -2.67 -10.69 26.25
C GLU A 372 -1.79 -9.43 26.29
N GLN A 373 -0.89 -9.27 25.32
CA GLN A 373 -0.05 -8.08 25.19
C GLN A 373 -0.88 -6.83 24.90
N TRP A 374 -1.91 -6.97 24.06
CA TRP A 374 -2.82 -5.87 23.77
C TRP A 374 -3.57 -5.40 25.02
N ALA A 375 -4.01 -6.34 25.88
CA ALA A 375 -4.60 -6.01 27.17
C ALA A 375 -3.55 -5.37 28.10
N GLU A 376 -2.36 -5.95 28.24
CA GLU A 376 -1.29 -5.41 29.11
C GLU A 376 -0.99 -3.93 28.84
N VAL A 377 -0.93 -3.52 27.57
CA VAL A 377 -0.63 -2.14 27.16
C VAL A 377 -1.78 -1.17 27.47
N HIS A 378 -3.03 -1.63 27.45
CA HIS A 378 -4.22 -0.76 27.54
C HIS A 378 -5.05 -0.99 28.83
N GLY A 379 -4.66 -1.94 29.67
CA GLY A 379 -5.40 -2.39 30.85
C GLY A 379 -6.36 -3.55 30.56
N ASP A 380 -7.66 -3.29 30.70
CA ASP A 380 -8.69 -4.25 30.33
C ASP A 380 -9.09 -4.05 28.86
N LEU A 381 -9.54 -5.13 28.21
CA LEU A 381 -10.10 -5.02 26.87
C LEU A 381 -11.37 -4.15 26.91
N PRO A 382 -11.56 -3.24 25.95
CA PRO A 382 -12.72 -2.36 25.98
C PRO A 382 -14.01 -3.17 25.85
N GLU A 383 -15.00 -2.86 26.67
CA GLU A 383 -16.34 -3.48 26.58
C GLU A 383 -17.26 -2.71 25.63
N HIS A 384 -16.85 -1.50 25.24
CA HIS A 384 -17.64 -0.59 24.42
C HIS A 384 -16.79 0.05 23.33
N LEU A 385 -17.38 0.25 22.15
CA LEU A 385 -16.89 1.21 21.17
C LEU A 385 -17.38 2.61 21.51
N LEU A 386 -16.52 3.60 21.29
CA LEU A 386 -16.79 4.98 21.65
C LEU A 386 -17.14 5.78 20.40
N PHE A 387 -18.30 6.43 20.41
CA PHE A 387 -18.78 7.26 19.29
C PHE A 387 -18.91 8.71 19.76
N ARG A 388 -18.49 9.65 18.90
CA ARG A 388 -18.79 11.08 19.14
C ARG A 388 -20.22 11.38 18.72
N HIS A 389 -20.99 11.99 19.62
CA HIS A 389 -22.39 12.35 19.40
C HIS A 389 -22.73 13.59 20.23
N ASP A 390 -23.34 14.62 19.60
CA ASP A 390 -23.80 15.87 20.23
C ASP A 390 -22.80 16.53 21.20
N GLY A 391 -21.53 16.61 20.80
CA GLY A 391 -20.46 17.21 21.61
C GLY A 391 -19.96 16.33 22.77
N GLY A 392 -20.54 15.15 22.96
CA GLY A 392 -20.13 14.13 23.91
C GLY A 392 -19.55 12.87 23.24
N VAL A 393 -19.29 11.87 24.08
CA VAL A 393 -18.91 10.52 23.67
C VAL A 393 -19.90 9.54 24.29
N ILE A 394 -20.50 8.70 23.45
CA ILE A 394 -21.35 7.58 23.89
C ILE A 394 -20.58 6.26 23.75
N GLY A 395 -20.82 5.33 24.66
CA GLY A 395 -20.28 3.97 24.60
C GLY A 395 -21.36 3.01 24.11
N LEU A 396 -21.05 2.21 23.09
CA LEU A 396 -21.94 1.18 22.54
C LEU A 396 -21.30 -0.19 22.76
N PRO A 397 -22.04 -1.23 23.16
CA PRO A 397 -21.46 -2.54 23.45
C PRO A 397 -20.59 -3.03 22.28
N LEU A 398 -19.38 -3.51 22.58
CA LEU A 398 -18.44 -4.01 21.58
C LEU A 398 -18.92 -5.31 20.92
N GLU A 399 -19.64 -6.15 21.68
CA GLU A 399 -19.95 -7.53 21.31
C GLU A 399 -20.58 -7.70 19.92
N PRO A 400 -21.61 -6.94 19.50
CA PRO A 400 -22.17 -7.07 18.14
C PRO A 400 -21.16 -6.74 17.03
N PHE A 401 -20.26 -5.76 17.26
CA PHE A 401 -19.23 -5.40 16.28
C PHE A 401 -18.13 -6.46 16.21
N ALA A 402 -17.76 -7.01 17.37
CA ALA A 402 -16.82 -8.13 17.43
C ALA A 402 -17.39 -9.36 16.72
N GLU A 403 -18.65 -9.71 16.95
CA GLU A 403 -19.33 -10.82 16.26
C GLU A 403 -19.29 -10.67 14.73
N LEU A 404 -19.57 -9.48 14.20
CA LEU A 404 -19.47 -9.23 12.76
C LEU A 404 -18.03 -9.30 12.24
N ALA A 405 -17.05 -8.77 12.99
CA ALA A 405 -15.64 -8.85 12.58
C ALA A 405 -15.10 -10.27 12.58
N LEU A 406 -15.40 -11.04 13.62
CA LEU A 406 -14.99 -12.45 13.68
C LEU A 406 -15.72 -13.28 12.62
N GLY A 407 -17.02 -13.04 12.42
CA GLY A 407 -17.79 -13.66 11.35
C GLY A 407 -17.22 -13.32 9.96
N LEU A 408 -16.82 -12.08 9.71
CA LEU A 408 -16.16 -11.69 8.47
C LEU A 408 -14.86 -12.49 8.25
N VAL A 409 -14.02 -12.58 9.27
CA VAL A 409 -12.78 -13.38 9.22
C VAL A 409 -13.08 -14.84 8.87
N ASP A 410 -14.05 -15.44 9.56
CA ASP A 410 -14.45 -16.84 9.32
C ASP A 410 -14.90 -17.04 7.87
N ARG A 411 -15.72 -16.12 7.34
CA ARG A 411 -16.21 -16.22 5.96
C ARG A 411 -15.10 -16.04 4.92
N LEU A 412 -14.21 -15.06 5.11
CA LEU A 412 -13.08 -14.86 4.20
C LEU A 412 -12.10 -16.05 4.22
N PHE A 413 -11.98 -16.73 5.36
CA PHE A 413 -11.09 -17.87 5.53
C PHE A 413 -11.70 -19.20 5.05
N ASP A 414 -12.94 -19.48 5.39
CA ASP A 414 -13.57 -20.80 5.19
C ASP A 414 -14.50 -20.87 3.97
N GLU A 415 -15.15 -19.78 3.58
CA GLU A 415 -16.17 -19.82 2.53
C GLU A 415 -15.56 -19.66 1.13
N GLN A 416 -16.13 -20.39 0.19
CA GLN A 416 -15.86 -20.18 -1.23
C GLN A 416 -16.43 -18.82 -1.64
N LEU A 417 -15.62 -18.01 -2.31
CA LEU A 417 -15.99 -16.65 -2.68
C LEU A 417 -16.34 -16.62 -4.16
N ASP A 418 -17.60 -16.31 -4.50
CA ASP A 418 -18.08 -16.29 -5.89
C ASP A 418 -17.28 -15.30 -6.73
N ALA A 419 -16.95 -14.16 -6.12
CA ALA A 419 -16.12 -13.11 -6.71
C ALA A 419 -14.69 -13.57 -7.04
N MET A 420 -14.25 -14.68 -6.44
CA MET A 420 -12.96 -15.33 -6.66
C MET A 420 -13.11 -16.69 -7.35
N ALA A 421 -14.14 -16.85 -8.19
CA ALA A 421 -14.44 -18.09 -8.91
C ALA A 421 -14.61 -19.32 -8.00
N GLY A 422 -15.20 -19.12 -6.81
CA GLY A 422 -15.49 -20.18 -5.85
C GLY A 422 -14.28 -20.65 -5.04
N TYR A 423 -13.18 -19.90 -5.04
CA TYR A 423 -12.01 -20.17 -4.20
C TYR A 423 -12.13 -19.43 -2.86
N ARG A 424 -11.60 -20.03 -1.80
CA ARG A 424 -11.39 -19.34 -0.53
C ARG A 424 -10.16 -18.45 -0.63
N LEU A 425 -10.04 -17.42 0.20
CA LEU A 425 -8.85 -16.56 0.19
C LEU A 425 -7.57 -17.35 0.52
N ILE A 426 -7.66 -18.29 1.46
CA ILE A 426 -6.55 -19.19 1.84
C ILE A 426 -6.15 -20.17 0.73
N ASP A 427 -7.04 -20.46 -0.24
CA ASP A 427 -6.76 -21.39 -1.33
C ASP A 427 -5.88 -20.79 -2.43
N ILE A 428 -5.64 -19.47 -2.41
CA ILE A 428 -4.71 -18.84 -3.35
C ILE A 428 -3.29 -19.35 -3.03
N PRO A 429 -2.62 -20.07 -3.96
CA PRO A 429 -1.32 -20.66 -3.71
C PRO A 429 -0.29 -19.59 -3.36
N GLY A 430 0.26 -19.68 -2.15
CA GLY A 430 1.24 -18.75 -1.64
C GLY A 430 0.66 -17.52 -0.94
N VAL A 431 -0.66 -17.33 -0.84
CA VAL A 431 -1.22 -16.28 0.04
C VAL A 431 -1.17 -16.71 1.50
N GLY A 432 -1.54 -17.96 1.79
CA GLY A 432 -1.56 -18.46 3.16
C GLY A 432 -0.17 -18.66 3.78
N PHE A 433 -0.02 -18.22 5.03
CA PHE A 433 1.12 -18.50 5.89
C PHE A 433 1.04 -19.94 6.39
N GLY A 434 1.38 -20.87 5.49
CA GLY A 434 1.39 -22.30 5.76
C GLY A 434 2.70 -22.77 6.40
N PRO A 435 2.80 -24.08 6.70
CA PRO A 435 3.92 -24.67 7.44
C PRO A 435 5.30 -24.42 6.82
N HIS A 436 5.39 -24.32 5.49
CA HIS A 436 6.65 -24.03 4.81
C HIS A 436 7.16 -22.61 5.12
N LEU A 437 6.26 -21.62 5.03
CA LEU A 437 6.62 -20.22 5.26
C LEU A 437 6.90 -20.00 6.76
N GLU A 438 6.14 -20.64 7.64
CA GLU A 438 6.39 -20.67 9.08
C GLU A 438 7.80 -21.19 9.41
N ALA A 439 8.15 -22.39 8.92
CA ALA A 439 9.48 -22.97 9.14
C ALA A 439 10.61 -22.10 8.56
N GLU A 440 10.37 -21.42 7.44
CA GLU A 440 11.34 -20.46 6.89
C GLU A 440 11.47 -19.20 7.76
N THR A 441 10.36 -18.65 8.23
CA THR A 441 10.31 -17.53 9.18
C THR A 441 11.05 -17.82 10.47
N GLU A 442 10.88 -19.01 11.05
CA GLU A 442 11.60 -19.42 12.26
C GLU A 442 13.12 -19.51 12.03
N ARG A 443 13.55 -20.12 10.91
CA ARG A 443 14.98 -20.19 10.56
C ARG A 443 15.59 -18.81 10.35
N VAL A 444 14.89 -17.93 9.63
CA VAL A 444 15.28 -16.53 9.43
C VAL A 444 15.43 -15.85 10.78
N SER A 445 14.43 -15.99 11.67
CA SER A 445 14.47 -15.37 13.00
C SER A 445 15.70 -15.81 13.79
N ALA A 446 15.99 -17.11 13.79
CA ALA A 446 17.16 -17.67 14.45
C ALA A 446 18.49 -17.14 13.88
N TRP A 447 18.60 -17.02 12.55
CA TRP A 447 19.79 -16.43 11.91
C TRP A 447 19.97 -14.95 12.27
N LEU A 448 18.90 -14.16 12.22
CA LEU A 448 18.95 -12.73 12.55
C LEU A 448 19.36 -12.51 14.01
N LEU A 449 18.83 -13.33 14.94
CA LEU A 449 19.25 -13.32 16.36
C LEU A 449 20.71 -13.72 16.56
N ALA A 450 21.26 -14.55 15.67
CA ALA A 450 22.68 -14.91 15.66
C ALA A 450 23.56 -13.86 14.96
N GLY A 451 23.00 -12.72 14.53
CA GLY A 451 23.72 -11.68 13.78
C GLY A 451 24.06 -12.07 12.35
N GLN A 452 23.34 -13.05 11.77
CA GLN A 452 23.56 -13.57 10.43
C GLN A 452 22.46 -13.09 9.47
N SER A 453 22.82 -12.82 8.21
CA SER A 453 21.85 -12.47 7.16
C SER A 453 21.40 -13.74 6.42
N PRO A 454 20.08 -14.01 6.30
CA PRO A 454 19.57 -15.10 5.50
C PRO A 454 20.02 -15.00 4.04
N ALA A 455 20.61 -16.05 3.48
CA ALA A 455 20.89 -16.10 2.05
C ALA A 455 19.67 -16.67 1.30
N ARG A 456 19.11 -15.89 0.35
CA ARG A 456 18.08 -16.33 -0.61
C ARG A 456 16.78 -16.85 0.02
N ALA A 457 16.28 -16.17 1.05
CA ALA A 457 14.97 -16.45 1.63
C ALA A 457 13.85 -15.67 0.93
N ASP A 458 12.60 -16.14 1.03
CA ASP A 458 11.42 -15.37 0.60
C ASP A 458 11.37 -14.04 1.40
N PRO A 459 11.26 -12.86 0.75
CA PRO A 459 11.15 -11.58 1.46
C PRO A 459 10.08 -11.55 2.55
N ARG A 460 8.98 -12.29 2.39
CA ARG A 460 7.92 -12.43 3.38
C ARG A 460 8.41 -13.16 4.62
N ALA A 461 9.12 -14.27 4.43
CA ALA A 461 9.75 -15.02 5.53
C ALA A 461 10.81 -14.17 6.24
N VAL A 462 11.60 -13.40 5.47
CA VAL A 462 12.62 -12.48 5.98
C VAL A 462 12.03 -11.45 6.93
N ILE A 463 10.99 -10.73 6.49
CA ILE A 463 10.34 -9.70 7.30
C ILE A 463 9.58 -10.30 8.48
N ALA A 464 8.84 -11.39 8.28
CA ALA A 464 8.15 -12.06 9.39
C ALA A 464 9.16 -12.53 10.46
N GLY A 465 10.26 -13.15 10.04
CA GLY A 465 11.33 -13.59 10.95
C GLY A 465 12.04 -12.43 11.65
N ALA A 466 12.21 -11.29 10.97
CA ALA A 466 12.78 -10.08 11.54
C ALA A 466 11.88 -9.44 12.61
N VAL A 467 10.55 -9.47 12.41
CA VAL A 467 9.59 -9.06 13.43
C VAL A 467 9.69 -9.96 14.66
N LEU A 468 9.67 -11.28 14.48
CA LEU A 468 9.78 -12.23 15.60
C LEU A 468 11.11 -12.10 16.34
N ALA A 469 12.22 -11.96 15.60
CA ALA A 469 13.55 -11.75 16.17
C ALA A 469 13.61 -10.45 16.99
N THR A 470 13.02 -9.37 16.47
CA THR A 470 13.00 -8.07 17.16
C THR A 470 12.16 -8.12 18.42
N ARG A 471 11.06 -8.88 18.44
CA ARG A 471 10.27 -9.11 19.67
C ARG A 471 11.09 -9.89 20.71
N ALA A 472 11.83 -10.90 20.29
CA ALA A 472 12.68 -11.70 21.18
C ALA A 472 13.90 -10.91 21.70
N ALA A 473 14.44 -9.98 20.91
CA ALA A 473 15.59 -9.16 21.29
C ALA A 473 15.42 -7.69 20.87
N PRO A 474 14.60 -6.88 21.57
CA PRO A 474 14.31 -5.49 21.18
C PRO A 474 15.55 -4.60 21.12
N ALA A 475 16.56 -4.87 21.97
CA ALA A 475 17.84 -4.16 21.95
C ALA A 475 18.64 -4.34 20.65
N GLN A 476 18.32 -5.36 19.84
CA GLN A 476 18.97 -5.65 18.56
C GLN A 476 18.15 -5.18 17.35
N ALA A 477 17.01 -4.49 17.55
CA ALA A 477 16.07 -4.12 16.49
C ALA A 477 16.73 -3.51 15.24
N SER A 478 17.62 -2.53 15.43
CA SER A 478 18.32 -1.86 14.32
C SER A 478 19.25 -2.80 13.54
N SER A 479 19.95 -3.71 14.23
CA SER A 479 20.84 -4.69 13.60
C SER A 479 20.04 -5.76 12.86
N ILE A 480 18.94 -6.24 13.46
CA ILE A 480 18.01 -7.19 12.84
C ILE A 480 17.41 -6.59 11.56
N LEU A 481 16.93 -5.34 11.61
CA LEU A 481 16.38 -4.66 10.43
C LEU A 481 17.43 -4.51 9.32
N LEU A 482 18.66 -4.13 9.66
CA LEU A 482 19.75 -4.03 8.69
C LEU A 482 20.03 -5.37 8.01
N LEU A 483 20.16 -6.46 8.79
CA LEU A 483 20.44 -7.80 8.29
C LEU A 483 19.29 -8.38 7.46
N ALA A 484 18.05 -8.11 7.86
CA ALA A 484 16.85 -8.52 7.15
C ALA A 484 16.77 -7.82 5.79
N ARG A 485 16.98 -6.50 5.74
CA ARG A 485 17.02 -5.76 4.47
C ARG A 485 18.12 -6.25 3.55
N ALA A 486 19.31 -6.54 4.08
CA ALA A 486 20.40 -7.12 3.30
C ALA A 486 20.08 -8.51 2.70
N ALA A 487 19.14 -9.25 3.30
CA ALA A 487 18.68 -10.55 2.79
C ALA A 487 17.62 -10.44 1.69
N ILE A 488 16.96 -9.28 1.55
CA ILE A 488 16.00 -9.02 0.49
C ILE A 488 16.78 -8.66 -0.77
N ALA A 489 16.70 -9.51 -1.79
CA ALA A 489 17.30 -9.23 -3.08
C ALA A 489 16.50 -8.14 -3.80
N ALA A 490 16.82 -6.86 -3.53
CA ALA A 490 16.19 -5.72 -4.17
C ALA A 490 16.22 -5.88 -5.70
N GLU A 491 15.04 -5.95 -6.31
CA GLU A 491 14.94 -6.10 -7.75
C GLU A 491 15.46 -4.84 -8.45
N GLY A 492 16.39 -5.02 -9.38
CA GLY A 492 16.87 -3.92 -10.22
C GLY A 492 17.96 -3.03 -9.63
N THR A 493 18.38 -3.23 -8.38
CA THR A 493 19.57 -2.61 -7.80
C THR A 493 20.64 -3.69 -7.61
N PHE A 494 21.66 -3.69 -8.46
CA PHE A 494 22.82 -4.60 -8.32
C PHE A 494 23.70 -4.27 -7.09
N GLU A 495 23.26 -3.35 -6.23
CA GLU A 495 24.10 -2.73 -5.21
C GLU A 495 24.28 -3.64 -3.97
N HIS A 496 23.39 -4.61 -3.73
CA HIS A 496 23.38 -5.36 -2.45
C HIS A 496 23.18 -6.87 -2.53
N ALA A 497 23.17 -7.49 -3.71
CA ALA A 497 23.32 -8.93 -3.74
C ALA A 497 24.75 -9.26 -3.29
N VAL A 498 24.93 -9.44 -1.97
CA VAL A 498 26.05 -10.21 -1.43
C VAL A 498 25.84 -11.59 -1.99
N ASP A 499 26.41 -11.79 -3.18
CA ASP A 499 26.58 -13.09 -3.76
C ASP A 499 27.12 -13.99 -2.64
N ALA A 500 26.47 -15.14 -2.40
CA ALA A 500 26.91 -16.11 -1.41
C ALA A 500 28.40 -16.49 -1.60
N TYR A 501 28.93 -16.36 -2.82
CA TYR A 501 30.34 -16.45 -3.13
C TYR A 501 31.16 -15.27 -2.60
N SER A 502 30.66 -14.04 -2.55
CA SER A 502 31.35 -12.86 -1.99
C SER A 502 31.49 -12.93 -0.46
N ALA A 503 30.42 -13.35 0.24
CA ALA A 503 30.48 -13.57 1.69
C ALA A 503 31.43 -14.73 2.03
N GLN A 504 31.31 -15.87 1.32
CA GLN A 504 32.23 -16.99 1.48
C GLN A 504 33.65 -16.66 1.02
N ALA A 505 33.85 -15.79 0.01
CA ALA A 505 35.17 -15.37 -0.46
C ALA A 505 35.87 -14.46 0.55
N ALA A 506 35.15 -13.60 1.28
CA ALA A 506 35.74 -12.80 2.35
C ALA A 506 36.19 -13.68 3.54
N THR A 507 35.40 -14.70 3.90
CA THR A 507 35.79 -15.67 4.94
C THR A 507 36.90 -16.61 4.46
N ARG A 508 36.87 -17.05 3.20
CA ARG A 508 37.88 -17.93 2.60
C ARG A 508 39.17 -17.21 2.22
N ALA A 509 39.18 -15.90 1.98
CA ALA A 509 40.40 -15.15 1.69
C ALA A 509 41.41 -15.17 2.87
N GLY A 510 40.94 -15.41 4.10
CA GLY A 510 41.81 -15.69 5.25
C GLY A 510 42.39 -17.11 5.28
N GLU A 511 41.75 -18.09 4.62
CA GLU A 511 42.12 -19.52 4.67
C GLU A 511 42.71 -20.07 3.35
N GLN A 512 42.48 -19.43 2.20
CA GLN A 512 42.74 -19.96 0.85
C GLN A 512 44.08 -19.57 0.21
N GLN A 513 45.06 -19.05 0.93
CA GLN A 513 46.42 -18.91 0.36
C GLN A 513 47.13 -20.26 0.14
N ALA A 514 46.61 -21.38 0.66
CA ALA A 514 47.24 -22.71 0.57
C ALA A 514 46.54 -23.74 -0.36
N THR A 515 45.26 -23.59 -0.70
CA THR A 515 44.43 -24.67 -1.30
C THR A 515 44.04 -24.49 -2.78
N GLY A 516 44.35 -23.36 -3.41
CA GLY A 516 43.82 -23.00 -4.74
C GLY A 516 44.26 -23.86 -5.94
N ARG A 517 45.41 -24.56 -5.89
CA ARG A 517 45.92 -25.32 -7.05
C ARG A 517 45.30 -26.70 -7.24
N ALA A 518 44.84 -27.35 -6.17
CA ALA A 518 44.26 -28.69 -6.24
C ALA A 518 42.84 -28.66 -6.82
N ALA A 519 42.01 -27.71 -6.37
CA ALA A 519 40.62 -27.58 -6.80
C ALA A 519 40.47 -27.21 -8.29
N LEU A 520 41.37 -26.37 -8.82
CA LEU A 520 41.39 -26.03 -10.25
C LEU A 520 41.71 -27.24 -11.14
N ARG A 521 42.53 -28.17 -10.64
CA ARG A 521 42.88 -29.39 -11.37
C ARG A 521 41.71 -30.38 -11.42
N GLU A 522 40.94 -30.49 -10.33
CA GLU A 522 39.75 -31.35 -10.27
C GLU A 522 38.59 -30.81 -11.12
N ALA A 523 38.35 -29.50 -11.10
CA ALA A 523 37.32 -28.87 -11.93
C ALA A 523 37.59 -29.06 -13.44
N PHE A 524 38.86 -28.98 -13.86
CA PHE A 524 39.25 -29.21 -15.24
C PHE A 524 39.02 -30.67 -15.70
N VAL A 525 39.34 -31.64 -14.84
CA VAL A 525 39.08 -33.06 -15.11
C VAL A 525 37.57 -33.33 -15.23
N LEU A 526 36.75 -32.75 -14.35
CA LEU A 526 35.30 -32.94 -14.36
C LEU A 526 34.64 -32.34 -15.62
N TYR A 527 35.08 -31.15 -16.04
CA TYR A 527 34.61 -30.51 -17.27
C TYR A 527 34.94 -31.35 -18.51
N THR A 528 36.14 -31.92 -18.56
CA THR A 528 36.59 -32.75 -19.68
C THR A 528 35.80 -34.06 -19.79
N LEU A 529 35.43 -34.67 -18.65
CA LEU A 529 34.63 -35.89 -18.60
C LEU A 529 33.16 -35.67 -18.99
N LEU A 530 32.60 -34.50 -18.66
CA LEU A 530 31.20 -34.19 -18.94
C LEU A 530 30.98 -33.68 -20.38
N GLY A 531 31.99 -33.05 -20.99
CA GLY A 531 31.91 -32.57 -22.37
C GLY A 531 31.81 -33.66 -23.43
N GLN A 532 32.23 -34.90 -23.12
CA GLN A 532 32.23 -36.00 -24.10
C GLN A 532 30.88 -36.70 -24.31
N ARG A 533 29.84 -36.42 -23.50
CA ARG A 533 28.54 -37.11 -23.59
C ARG A 533 27.43 -36.37 -24.34
N ALA A 534 27.64 -35.13 -24.78
CA ALA A 534 26.60 -34.33 -25.43
C ALA A 534 26.38 -34.65 -26.93
N GLY A 535 27.15 -35.56 -27.53
CA GLY A 535 27.09 -35.88 -28.97
C GLY A 535 26.05 -36.92 -29.40
N LEU A 536 25.27 -37.53 -28.50
CA LEU A 536 24.39 -38.66 -28.84
C LEU A 536 23.04 -38.59 -28.11
N ARG A 537 22.05 -37.92 -28.72
CA ARG A 537 20.57 -38.09 -28.59
C ARG A 537 19.95 -36.93 -29.39
N GLY A 538 19.25 -37.12 -30.52
CA GLY A 538 18.26 -38.15 -30.83
C GLY A 538 16.87 -37.51 -30.78
N SER A 539 16.41 -37.01 -31.92
CA SER A 539 15.13 -36.29 -32.15
C SER A 539 13.88 -37.06 -31.68
N ARG A 540 12.93 -36.36 -31.05
CA ARG A 540 11.53 -36.82 -30.91
C ARG A 540 10.55 -35.78 -31.45
N ARG A 541 9.54 -36.28 -32.18
CA ARG A 541 8.44 -35.54 -32.82
C ARG A 541 7.33 -35.16 -31.82
N PRO A 542 6.55 -34.11 -32.09
CA PRO A 542 5.39 -33.71 -31.30
C PRO A 542 4.07 -34.25 -31.89
N GLY A 543 3.12 -34.61 -31.02
CA GLY A 543 1.74 -34.92 -31.38
C GLY A 543 0.96 -35.41 -30.17
N ASP A 544 0.10 -34.54 -29.62
CA ASP A 544 -1.30 -34.84 -29.25
C ASP A 544 -1.92 -33.63 -28.54
N ALA A 545 -3.10 -33.21 -29.02
CA ALA A 545 -3.88 -32.08 -28.52
C ALA A 545 -4.96 -32.55 -27.53
N PRO A 546 -5.35 -31.74 -26.53
CA PRO A 546 -6.42 -32.11 -25.60
C PRO A 546 -7.82 -31.66 -26.04
N VAL A 547 -8.80 -32.47 -25.66
CA VAL A 547 -10.26 -32.35 -25.85
C VAL A 547 -10.87 -31.37 -24.83
N PRO A 548 -11.89 -30.56 -25.18
CA PRO A 548 -12.53 -29.66 -24.22
C PRO A 548 -13.65 -30.35 -23.42
N LEU A 549 -13.69 -30.08 -22.12
CA LEU A 549 -14.79 -30.46 -21.23
C LEU A 549 -15.81 -29.32 -21.12
N HIS A 550 -17.06 -29.61 -21.50
CA HIS A 550 -18.23 -28.79 -21.17
C HIS A 550 -18.69 -29.09 -19.75
N GLY A 551 -18.85 -28.06 -18.92
CA GLY A 551 -19.44 -28.13 -17.58
C GLY A 551 -20.61 -27.15 -17.48
N ALA A 552 -21.76 -27.66 -17.03
CA ALA A 552 -23.07 -27.02 -17.02
C ALA A 552 -23.22 -25.93 -15.95
N GLY A 553 -24.06 -24.93 -16.24
CA GLY A 553 -24.42 -23.87 -15.31
C GLY A 553 -25.32 -24.33 -14.16
N HIS A 554 -25.06 -23.79 -12.97
CA HIS A 554 -25.97 -23.82 -11.84
C HIS A 554 -26.49 -22.42 -11.55
N ALA A 555 -27.81 -22.32 -11.38
CA ALA A 555 -28.48 -21.10 -10.96
C ALA A 555 -28.30 -20.88 -9.44
N PRO A 556 -28.10 -19.64 -8.96
CA PRO A 556 -27.94 -19.39 -7.53
C PRO A 556 -29.30 -19.51 -6.82
N ALA A 557 -29.32 -20.33 -5.78
CA ALA A 557 -30.45 -20.45 -4.86
C ALA A 557 -30.56 -19.19 -3.98
N ARG A 558 -31.80 -18.73 -3.75
CA ARG A 558 -32.12 -17.68 -2.77
C ARG A 558 -31.85 -18.20 -1.36
N TRP A 559 -31.04 -17.48 -0.60
CA TRP A 559 -30.71 -17.82 0.80
C TRP A 559 -31.73 -17.24 1.80
N PRO A 560 -32.04 -17.95 2.90
CA PRO A 560 -32.89 -17.46 3.98
C PRO A 560 -32.10 -16.71 5.06
N GLN A 561 -32.73 -15.69 5.64
CA GLN A 561 -32.29 -15.00 6.84
C GLN A 561 -32.35 -15.98 8.04
N HIS A 562 -31.23 -16.63 8.39
CA HIS A 562 -31.11 -17.34 9.66
C HIS A 562 -30.15 -16.59 10.59
N ALA A 563 -30.57 -16.49 11.86
CA ALA A 563 -29.80 -15.91 12.96
C ALA A 563 -28.42 -16.59 13.06
N LEU A 564 -27.37 -15.77 12.99
CA LEU A 564 -26.00 -16.18 13.25
C LEU A 564 -25.93 -16.72 14.69
N LEU A 565 -25.55 -17.99 14.84
CA LEU A 565 -25.11 -18.51 16.14
C LEU A 565 -23.80 -17.81 16.51
N PRO A 566 -23.52 -17.54 17.80
CA PRO A 566 -22.31 -16.83 18.20
C PRO A 566 -21.06 -17.61 17.76
N ALA A 567 -20.15 -16.93 17.08
CA ALA A 567 -18.91 -17.52 16.58
C ALA A 567 -18.06 -18.07 17.75
N PRO A 568 -17.40 -19.23 17.61
CA PRO A 568 -16.54 -19.83 18.66
C PRO A 568 -15.50 -18.86 19.24
N GLY A 569 -14.96 -17.94 18.43
CA GLY A 569 -14.00 -16.92 18.86
C GLY A 569 -14.54 -15.95 19.91
N VAL A 570 -15.84 -15.67 19.92
CA VAL A 570 -16.50 -14.88 20.97
C VAL A 570 -16.44 -15.60 22.31
N GLN A 571 -16.53 -16.94 22.31
CA GLN A 571 -16.40 -17.73 23.53
C GLN A 571 -14.96 -17.75 24.04
N ALA A 572 -13.96 -17.82 23.16
CA ALA A 572 -12.55 -17.71 23.51
C ALA A 572 -12.22 -16.32 24.10
N TRP A 573 -12.73 -15.25 23.49
CA TRP A 573 -12.66 -13.88 24.05
C TRP A 573 -13.33 -13.79 25.42
N ARG A 574 -14.56 -14.32 25.56
CA ARG A 574 -15.25 -14.43 26.86
C ARG A 574 -14.50 -15.31 27.87
N ALA A 575 -13.76 -16.33 27.43
CA ALA A 575 -12.98 -17.22 28.28
C ALA A 575 -11.66 -16.60 28.74
N ALA A 576 -10.96 -15.88 27.86
CA ALA A 576 -9.79 -15.07 28.20
C ALA A 576 -10.14 -14.04 29.29
N ARG A 577 -11.33 -13.42 29.19
CA ARG A 577 -11.90 -12.56 30.24
C ARG A 577 -12.10 -13.28 31.59
N ARG A 578 -12.56 -14.53 31.57
CA ARG A 578 -12.85 -15.32 32.79
C ARG A 578 -11.60 -15.90 33.46
N ARG A 579 -10.45 -15.95 32.77
CA ARG A 579 -9.22 -16.59 33.29
C ARG A 579 -8.34 -15.66 34.14
N ARG A 580 -8.72 -14.41 34.43
CA ARG A 580 -7.98 -13.62 35.42
C ARG A 580 -8.29 -14.13 36.83
N PRO A 581 -7.30 -14.62 37.60
CA PRO A 581 -7.48 -14.78 39.03
C PRO A 581 -7.75 -13.39 39.62
N ALA A 582 -8.72 -13.29 40.53
CA ALA A 582 -8.86 -12.10 41.36
C ALA A 582 -7.48 -11.80 41.95
N MET A 583 -6.87 -10.68 41.57
CA MET A 583 -5.70 -10.18 42.27
C MET A 583 -6.14 -9.99 43.71
N VAL A 584 -5.79 -10.94 44.56
CA VAL A 584 -5.95 -10.85 46.00
C VAL A 584 -5.14 -9.63 46.40
N ASP A 585 -5.86 -8.61 46.84
CA ASP A 585 -5.33 -7.34 47.33
C ASP A 585 -4.52 -7.64 48.61
N GLY A 586 -3.27 -8.02 48.41
CA GLY A 586 -2.31 -8.38 49.44
C GLY A 586 -1.71 -7.14 50.06
N ARG A 587 -2.52 -6.34 50.77
CA ARG A 587 -2.00 -5.43 51.79
C ARG A 587 -1.82 -6.21 53.10
N ARG A 588 -0.56 -6.49 53.43
CA ARG A 588 -0.09 -6.61 54.81
C ARG A 588 0.92 -5.51 55.06
#